data_AF-A0A0P0M9K2-F1
#
_entry.id   AF-A0A0P0M9K2-F1
#
_cell.length_a   1.000
_cell.length_b   1.000
_cell.length_c   1.000
_cell.angle_alpha   90.00
_cell.angle_beta   90.00
_cell.angle_gamma   90.00
#
_symmetry.space_group_name_H-M   'P 1'
#
loop_
_entity.id
_entity.type
_entity.pdbx_description
1 polymer ?
#
loop_
_entity_poly.entity_id
_entity_poly.type
_entity_poly.pdbx_seq_one_letter_code
_entity_poly.pdbx_strand_id
1 'polypeptide(L)'
;MFSLFKGVESPEALKKKAKQTFDKVTALTADTFEANSLRRGLALLSCAHLDKTFIAGAERTADWQQMAAFAVAKDAEAPPVPKADCYQKVRSGKSDIWVYLPTEYAERAFLFGAKYQRTELNSEQAIASMQQLADTICRSEIGLNYEIEVLKFLRHELSAVERNADVQEDLSGMPSD
;
A
#
# COMPACT_ATOMS: atom_id res chain seq x y z
N MET A 1 36.17 -21.40 -20.02
CA MET A 1 35.92 -21.58 -18.58
C MET A 1 34.67 -20.79 -18.24
N PHE A 2 33.60 -21.47 -17.82
CA PHE A 2 32.27 -20.91 -17.63
C PHE A 2 32.24 -19.91 -16.46
N SER A 3 31.72 -18.71 -16.67
CA SER A 3 31.33 -17.81 -15.57
C SER A 3 29.81 -17.84 -15.44
N LEU A 4 29.33 -18.72 -14.56
CA LEU A 4 27.92 -19.04 -14.32
C LEU A 4 27.34 -18.33 -13.07
N PHE A 5 27.99 -17.27 -12.60
CA PHE A 5 27.51 -16.46 -11.47
C PHE A 5 27.36 -15.00 -11.90
N LYS A 6 26.27 -14.67 -12.60
CA LYS A 6 25.66 -13.35 -12.41
C LYS A 6 25.10 -13.38 -10.99
N GLY A 7 25.87 -12.84 -10.04
CA GLY A 7 25.45 -12.74 -8.64
C GLY A 7 24.06 -12.11 -8.53
N VAL A 8 23.28 -12.57 -7.55
CA VAL A 8 22.00 -11.95 -7.18
C VAL A 8 22.29 -10.47 -6.90
N GLU A 9 21.64 -9.56 -7.64
CA GLU A 9 21.80 -8.11 -7.42
C GLU A 9 21.52 -7.77 -5.95
N SER A 10 22.38 -6.96 -5.33
CA SER A 10 22.19 -6.57 -3.93
C SER A 10 20.86 -5.81 -3.75
N PRO A 11 20.23 -5.89 -2.56
CA PRO A 11 19.01 -5.12 -2.28
C PRO A 11 19.17 -3.62 -2.55
N GLU A 12 20.34 -3.06 -2.27
CA GLU A 12 20.66 -1.65 -2.55
C GLU A 12 20.66 -1.32 -4.05
N ALA A 13 21.27 -2.19 -4.87
CA ALA A 13 21.25 -2.04 -6.33
C ALA A 13 19.82 -2.10 -6.88
N LEU A 14 19.00 -3.01 -6.35
CA LEU A 14 17.60 -3.15 -6.73
C LEU A 14 16.76 -1.95 -6.29
N LYS A 15 16.95 -1.42 -5.07
CA LYS A 15 16.29 -0.18 -4.60
C LYS A 15 16.69 1.03 -5.45
N LYS A 16 17.97 1.16 -5.79
CA LYS A 16 18.45 2.22 -6.70
C LYS A 16 17.77 2.13 -8.07
N LYS A 17 17.67 0.91 -8.62
CA LYS A 17 16.96 0.65 -9.88
C LYS A 17 15.47 0.98 -9.79
N ALA A 18 14.81 0.65 -8.68
CA ALA A 18 13.40 0.98 -8.46
C ALA A 18 13.15 2.49 -8.52
N LYS A 19 13.99 3.29 -7.83
CA LYS A 19 13.91 4.75 -7.88
C LYS A 19 14.17 5.29 -9.30
N GLN A 20 15.20 4.78 -9.97
CA GLN A 20 15.49 5.17 -11.36
C GLN A 20 14.35 4.84 -12.32
N THR A 21 13.65 3.72 -12.13
CA THR A 21 12.47 3.37 -12.93
C THR A 21 11.35 4.38 -12.71
N PHE A 22 11.06 4.74 -11.46
CA PHE A 22 10.08 5.77 -11.13
C PHE A 22 10.44 7.10 -11.79
N ASP A 23 11.66 7.60 -11.57
CA ASP A 23 12.15 8.87 -12.11
C ASP A 23 12.10 8.89 -13.66
N LYS A 24 12.45 7.77 -14.31
CA LYS A 24 12.41 7.67 -15.79
C LYS A 24 11.01 7.70 -16.35
N VAL A 25 10.08 6.95 -15.75
CA VAL A 25 8.70 6.84 -16.27
C VAL A 25 7.92 8.13 -16.05
N THR A 26 8.11 8.78 -14.90
CA THR A 26 7.49 10.08 -14.58
C THR A 26 8.06 11.23 -15.44
N ALA A 27 9.32 11.12 -15.89
CA ALA A 27 9.91 12.07 -16.82
C ALA A 27 9.49 11.88 -18.30
N LEU A 28 8.73 10.83 -18.64
CA LEU A 28 8.26 10.62 -20.02
C LEU A 28 7.24 11.70 -20.39
N THR A 29 7.48 12.39 -21.49
CA THR A 29 6.54 13.38 -22.06
C THR A 29 5.84 12.87 -23.33
N ALA A 30 6.38 11.81 -23.95
CA ALA A 30 5.81 11.25 -25.16
C ALA A 30 4.45 10.58 -24.89
N ASP A 31 3.52 10.73 -25.84
CA ASP A 31 2.23 10.03 -25.86
C ASP A 31 2.26 8.89 -26.88
N THR A 32 3.10 7.89 -26.59
CA THR A 32 3.21 6.67 -27.41
C THR A 32 2.61 5.49 -26.67
N PHE A 33 2.23 4.45 -27.41
CA PHE A 33 1.76 3.19 -26.83
C PHE A 33 2.76 2.63 -25.81
N GLU A 34 4.06 2.69 -26.11
CA GLU A 34 5.14 2.23 -25.23
C GLU A 34 5.23 3.05 -23.95
N ALA A 35 5.26 4.39 -24.04
CA ALA A 35 5.28 5.26 -22.87
C ALA A 35 4.05 5.04 -21.98
N ASN A 36 2.89 4.91 -22.59
CA ASN A 36 1.64 4.63 -21.87
C ASN A 36 1.65 3.24 -21.23
N SER A 37 2.26 2.23 -21.88
CA SER A 37 2.43 0.90 -21.27
C SER A 37 3.31 0.94 -20.02
N LEU A 38 4.42 1.69 -20.07
CA LEU A 38 5.32 1.87 -18.92
C LEU A 38 4.64 2.62 -17.77
N ARG A 39 3.91 3.69 -18.07
CA ARG A 39 3.10 4.42 -17.09
C ARG A 39 2.09 3.51 -16.40
N ARG A 40 1.33 2.71 -17.17
CA ARG A 40 0.37 1.74 -16.62
C ARG A 40 1.04 0.73 -15.70
N GLY A 41 2.20 0.20 -16.11
CA GLY A 41 2.99 -0.70 -15.29
C GLY A 41 3.43 -0.06 -13.97
N LEU A 42 3.97 1.16 -14.02
CA LEU A 42 4.37 1.88 -12.81
C LEU A 42 3.18 2.16 -11.89
N ALA A 43 2.02 2.50 -12.44
CA ALA A 43 0.83 2.81 -11.66
C ALA A 43 0.31 1.57 -10.91
N LEU A 44 0.29 0.40 -11.55
CA LEU A 44 -0.04 -0.87 -10.89
C LEU A 44 0.94 -1.22 -9.76
N LEU A 45 2.23 -1.00 -9.99
CA LEU A 45 3.26 -1.22 -8.98
C LEU A 45 3.14 -0.24 -7.80
N SER A 46 2.82 1.02 -8.11
CA SER A 46 2.57 2.06 -7.10
C SER A 46 1.38 1.70 -6.23
N CYS A 47 0.30 1.16 -6.81
CA CYS A 47 -0.86 0.69 -6.05
C CYS A 47 -0.51 -0.47 -5.11
N ALA A 48 0.25 -1.46 -5.60
CA ALA A 48 0.71 -2.55 -4.75
C ALA A 48 1.67 -2.09 -3.64
N HIS A 49 2.45 -1.03 -3.88
CA HIS A 49 3.28 -0.38 -2.85
C HIS A 49 2.39 0.32 -1.81
N LEU A 50 1.41 1.11 -2.25
CA LEU A 50 0.44 1.78 -1.38
C LEU A 50 -0.29 0.79 -0.46
N ASP A 51 -0.83 -0.29 -1.01
CA ASP A 51 -1.52 -1.34 -0.24
C ASP A 51 -0.61 -1.96 0.82
N LYS A 52 0.62 -2.31 0.45
CA LYS A 52 1.61 -2.84 1.41
C LYS A 52 2.00 -1.84 2.47
N THR A 53 2.14 -0.57 2.10
CA THR A 53 2.52 0.49 3.04
C THR A 53 1.39 0.81 4.02
N PHE A 54 0.13 0.73 3.56
CA PHE A 54 -1.04 0.80 4.43
C PHE A 54 -1.05 -0.35 5.44
N ILE A 55 -0.88 -1.60 4.98
CA ILE A 55 -0.82 -2.78 5.86
C ILE A 55 0.32 -2.64 6.88
N ALA A 56 1.52 -2.28 6.41
CA ALA A 56 2.66 -2.05 7.29
C ALA A 56 2.41 -0.91 8.30
N GLY A 57 1.65 0.12 7.90
CA GLY A 57 1.19 1.19 8.77
C GLY A 57 0.32 0.68 9.91
N ALA A 58 -0.65 -0.17 9.59
CA ALA A 58 -1.53 -0.78 10.58
C ALA A 58 -0.77 -1.73 11.52
N GLU A 59 -0.07 -2.73 10.97
CA GLU A 59 0.64 -3.76 11.74
C GLU A 59 1.69 -3.15 12.68
N ARG A 60 2.56 -2.27 12.17
CA ARG A 60 3.62 -1.68 12.98
C ARG A 60 3.10 -0.70 14.02
N THR A 61 1.93 -0.09 13.79
CA THR A 61 1.27 0.73 14.80
C THR A 61 0.71 -0.15 15.92
N ALA A 62 0.12 -1.30 15.60
CA ALA A 62 -0.34 -2.26 16.59
C ALA A 62 0.80 -2.77 17.47
N ASP A 63 1.92 -3.17 16.85
CA ASP A 63 3.13 -3.61 17.57
C ASP A 63 3.68 -2.51 18.48
N TRP A 64 3.77 -1.29 17.96
CA TRP A 64 4.24 -0.13 18.73
C TRP A 64 3.33 0.18 19.91
N GLN A 65 2.00 0.11 19.75
CA GLN A 65 1.04 0.32 20.85
C GLN A 65 1.23 -0.71 21.97
N GLN A 66 1.43 -1.99 21.62
CA GLN A 66 1.70 -3.03 22.61
C GLN A 66 3.02 -2.79 23.35
N MET A 67 4.09 -2.45 22.63
CA MET A 67 5.38 -2.17 23.23
C MET A 67 5.36 -0.90 24.11
N ALA A 68 4.65 0.14 23.68
CA ALA A 68 4.50 1.38 24.43
C ALA A 68 3.71 1.15 25.72
N ALA A 69 2.62 0.37 25.68
CA ALA A 69 1.87 0.01 26.89
C ALA A 69 2.74 -0.76 27.90
N PHE A 70 3.60 -1.67 27.41
CA PHE A 70 4.53 -2.41 28.26
C PHE A 70 5.63 -1.51 28.87
N ALA A 71 6.15 -0.56 28.09
CA ALA A 71 7.13 0.41 28.59
C ALA A 71 6.53 1.28 29.71
N VAL A 72 5.30 1.75 29.55
CA VAL A 72 4.55 2.48 30.58
C VAL A 72 4.40 1.63 31.84
N ALA A 73 4.02 0.36 31.72
CA ALA A 73 3.88 -0.54 32.87
C ALA A 73 5.20 -0.83 33.61
N LYS A 74 6.35 -0.55 32.98
CA LYS A 74 7.70 -0.76 33.52
C LYS A 74 8.43 0.53 33.89
N ASP A 75 7.76 1.68 33.83
CA ASP A 75 8.38 3.01 33.97
C ASP A 75 9.62 3.18 33.05
N ALA A 76 9.56 2.60 31.85
CA ALA A 76 10.60 2.65 30.85
C ALA A 76 10.24 3.63 29.72
N GLU A 77 11.25 4.06 28.96
CA GLU A 77 11.05 4.94 27.81
C GLU A 77 10.26 4.24 26.70
N ALA A 78 9.28 4.95 26.11
CA ALA A 78 8.47 4.43 25.03
C ALA A 78 9.33 4.18 23.76
N PRO A 79 9.04 3.13 22.98
CA PRO A 79 9.76 2.87 21.75
C PRO A 79 9.54 3.99 20.71
N PRO A 80 10.47 4.16 19.75
CA PRO A 80 10.31 5.16 18.70
C PRO A 80 9.10 4.85 17.81
N VAL A 81 8.37 5.90 17.43
CA VAL A 81 7.20 5.79 16.54
C VAL A 81 7.65 5.22 15.18
N PRO A 82 6.94 4.23 14.62
CA PRO A 82 7.31 3.63 13.35
C PRO A 82 7.13 4.62 12.19
N LYS A 83 8.01 4.50 11.18
CA LYS A 83 8.02 5.35 9.98
C LYS A 83 7.88 4.52 8.71
N ALA A 84 7.31 5.12 7.67
CA ALA A 84 7.17 4.50 6.35
C ALA A 84 8.53 4.17 5.70
N ASP A 85 8.59 3.09 4.93
CA ASP A 85 9.70 2.84 3.98
C ASP A 85 9.26 3.32 2.60
N CYS A 86 10.14 4.08 1.93
CA CYS A 86 9.92 4.51 0.55
C CYS A 86 10.01 3.34 -0.45
N TYR A 87 10.56 2.20 -0.02
CA TYR A 87 10.75 1.02 -0.84
C TYR A 87 9.95 -0.17 -0.33
N GLN A 88 9.17 -0.77 -1.22
CA GLN A 88 8.44 -2.01 -0.93
C GLN A 88 8.83 -3.11 -1.90
N LYS A 89 8.89 -4.34 -1.38
CA LYS A 89 9.10 -5.54 -2.20
C LYS A 89 7.73 -6.09 -2.63
N VAL A 90 7.38 -5.95 -3.90
CA VAL A 90 6.06 -6.32 -4.46
C VAL A 90 6.19 -7.59 -5.29
N ARG A 91 5.22 -8.50 -5.18
CA ARG A 91 5.14 -9.70 -6.03
C ARG A 91 4.62 -9.30 -7.42
N SER A 92 5.39 -9.58 -8.46
CA SER A 92 5.01 -9.36 -9.86
C SER A 92 5.15 -10.67 -10.62
N GLY A 93 4.03 -11.37 -10.86
CA GLY A 93 4.05 -12.70 -11.46
C GLY A 93 4.78 -13.72 -10.58
N LYS A 94 5.91 -14.25 -11.07
CA LYS A 94 6.71 -15.28 -10.37
C LYS A 94 7.89 -14.71 -9.58
N SER A 95 8.18 -13.41 -9.66
CA SER A 95 9.30 -12.77 -8.98
C SER A 95 8.84 -11.64 -8.09
N ASP A 96 9.65 -11.34 -7.08
CA ASP A 96 9.49 -10.12 -6.31
C ASP A 96 10.37 -9.02 -6.89
N ILE A 97 9.84 -7.80 -6.94
CA ILE A 97 10.57 -6.62 -7.40
C ILE A 97 10.52 -5.52 -6.34
N TRP A 98 11.55 -4.69 -6.30
CA TRP A 98 11.54 -3.48 -5.48
C TRP A 98 10.81 -2.37 -6.21
N VAL A 99 9.92 -1.69 -5.51
CA VAL A 99 9.15 -0.55 -5.98
C VAL A 99 9.47 0.63 -5.07
N TYR A 100 9.62 1.81 -5.67
CA TYR A 100 9.85 3.06 -4.96
C TYR A 100 8.62 3.95 -5.05
N LEU A 101 8.29 4.63 -3.96
CA LEU A 101 7.41 5.80 -3.94
C LEU A 101 8.11 6.97 -3.22
N PRO A 102 7.89 8.22 -3.67
CA PRO A 102 8.31 9.40 -2.93
C PRO A 102 7.81 9.40 -1.48
N THR A 103 8.62 9.98 -0.59
CA THR A 103 8.41 9.97 0.86
C THR A 103 7.03 10.49 1.26
N GLU A 104 6.58 11.59 0.65
CA GLU A 104 5.26 12.19 0.94
C GLU A 104 4.09 11.21 0.71
N TYR A 105 4.19 10.35 -0.30
CA TYR A 105 3.16 9.36 -0.62
C TYR A 105 3.25 8.14 0.30
N ALA A 106 4.47 7.66 0.56
CA ALA A 106 4.71 6.54 1.47
C ALA A 106 4.27 6.87 2.91
N GLU A 107 4.61 8.06 3.41
CA GLU A 107 4.22 8.53 4.75
C GLU A 107 2.71 8.69 4.89
N ARG A 108 2.03 9.24 3.86
CA ARG A 108 0.56 9.36 3.89
C ARG A 108 -0.13 8.00 3.89
N ALA A 109 0.31 7.06 3.05
CA ALA A 109 -0.25 5.70 3.02
C ALA A 109 -0.06 4.99 4.37
N PHE A 110 1.13 5.11 4.95
CA PHE A 110 1.45 4.54 6.26
C PHE A 110 0.57 5.16 7.36
N LEU A 111 0.40 6.48 7.35
CA LEU A 111 -0.43 7.20 8.30
C LEU A 111 -1.90 6.76 8.21
N PHE A 112 -2.44 6.53 7.00
CA PHE A 112 -3.80 6.02 6.86
C PHE A 112 -3.95 4.62 7.46
N GLY A 113 -2.98 3.73 7.26
CA GLY A 113 -2.94 2.42 7.92
C GLY A 113 -2.89 2.54 9.45
N ALA A 114 -2.02 3.42 9.96
CA ALA A 114 -1.90 3.68 11.40
C ALA A 114 -3.20 4.23 12.02
N LYS A 115 -3.90 5.13 11.30
CA LYS A 115 -5.19 5.68 11.74
C LYS A 115 -6.30 4.65 11.70
N TYR A 116 -6.32 3.80 10.67
CA TYR A 116 -7.25 2.69 10.57
C TYR A 116 -7.09 1.72 11.74
N GLN A 117 -5.84 1.34 12.06
CA GLN A 117 -5.53 0.50 13.23
C GLN A 117 -5.98 1.14 14.56
N ARG A 118 -5.89 2.46 14.68
CA ARG A 118 -6.32 3.23 15.85
C ARG A 118 -7.83 3.50 15.90
N THR A 119 -8.59 2.92 14.96
CA THR A 119 -10.03 3.13 14.78
C THR A 119 -10.43 4.60 14.62
N GLU A 120 -9.51 5.42 14.10
CA GLU A 120 -9.77 6.83 13.75
C GLU A 120 -10.30 6.98 12.33
N LEU A 121 -10.10 5.96 11.50
CA LEU A 121 -10.73 5.80 10.20
C LEU A 121 -11.48 4.48 10.20
N ASN A 122 -12.74 4.50 9.76
CA ASN A 122 -13.44 3.28 9.41
C ASN A 122 -13.01 2.79 8.01
N SER A 123 -13.52 1.61 7.60
CA SER A 123 -13.14 1.00 6.32
C SER A 123 -13.42 1.90 5.11
N GLU A 124 -14.60 2.51 5.04
CA GLU A 124 -14.98 3.42 3.95
C GLU A 124 -14.05 4.64 3.86
N GLN A 125 -13.76 5.27 5.01
CA GLN A 125 -12.88 6.43 5.09
C GLN A 125 -11.44 6.08 4.72
N ALA A 126 -10.94 4.92 5.14
CA ALA A 126 -9.62 4.42 4.78
C ALA A 126 -9.52 4.15 3.27
N ILE A 127 -10.54 3.49 2.69
CA ILE A 127 -10.65 3.23 1.26
C ILE A 127 -10.65 4.55 0.47
N ALA A 128 -11.51 5.51 0.85
CA ALA A 128 -11.62 6.79 0.16
C ALA A 128 -10.30 7.59 0.23
N SER A 129 -9.66 7.62 1.40
CA SER A 129 -8.39 8.34 1.60
C SER A 129 -7.25 7.75 0.78
N MET A 130 -7.16 6.41 0.73
CA MET A 130 -6.15 5.72 -0.08
C MET A 130 -6.43 5.86 -1.58
N GLN A 131 -7.69 5.85 -2.00
CA GLN A 131 -8.05 6.07 -3.40
C GLN A 131 -7.64 7.47 -3.87
N GLN A 132 -7.95 8.51 -3.08
CA GLN A 132 -7.51 9.88 -3.39
C GLN A 132 -5.99 10.01 -3.51
N LEU A 133 -5.25 9.29 -2.66
CA LEU A 133 -3.79 9.25 -2.72
C LEU A 133 -3.29 8.57 -4.00
N ALA A 134 -3.87 7.43 -4.35
CA ALA A 134 -3.54 6.70 -5.58
C ALA A 134 -3.85 7.53 -6.84
N ASP A 135 -5.00 8.19 -6.87
CA ASP A 135 -5.38 9.04 -7.98
C ASP A 135 -4.46 10.26 -8.13
N THR A 136 -4.01 10.83 -7.00
CA THR A 136 -3.05 11.94 -7.00
C THR A 136 -1.74 11.51 -7.66
N ILE A 137 -1.21 10.35 -7.30
CA ILE A 137 0.02 9.80 -7.91
C ILE A 137 -0.21 9.51 -9.39
N CYS A 138 -1.32 8.87 -9.75
CA CYS A 138 -1.61 8.53 -11.14
C CYS A 138 -1.72 9.79 -12.02
N ARG A 139 -2.44 10.82 -11.56
CA ARG A 139 -2.64 12.06 -12.32
C ARG A 139 -1.41 12.97 -12.32
N SER A 140 -0.82 13.21 -11.15
CA SER A 140 0.21 14.25 -10.98
C SER A 140 1.62 13.76 -11.32
N GLU A 141 1.95 12.51 -10.98
CA GLU A 141 3.30 11.97 -11.18
C GLU A 141 3.39 11.16 -12.49
N ILE A 142 2.41 10.27 -12.71
CA ILE A 142 2.50 9.28 -13.78
C ILE A 142 1.88 9.79 -15.09
N GLY A 143 0.94 10.76 -15.01
CA GLY A 143 0.25 11.31 -16.18
C GLY A 143 -0.80 10.35 -16.76
N LEU A 144 -1.49 9.60 -15.90
CA LEU A 144 -2.60 8.72 -16.27
C LEU A 144 -3.94 9.30 -15.80
N ASN A 145 -4.92 9.27 -16.71
CA ASN A 145 -6.25 9.83 -16.48
C ASN A 145 -7.30 8.77 -16.04
N TYR A 146 -6.90 7.51 -15.90
CA TYR A 146 -7.80 6.46 -15.42
C TYR A 146 -7.49 6.12 -13.97
N GLU A 147 -8.52 5.73 -13.23
CA GLU A 147 -8.43 5.37 -11.82
C GLU A 147 -7.92 3.94 -11.67
N ILE A 148 -7.05 3.73 -10.68
CA ILE A 148 -6.62 2.39 -10.27
C ILE A 148 -7.13 2.14 -8.87
N GLU A 149 -7.84 1.04 -8.72
CA GLU A 149 -8.40 0.64 -7.44
C GLU A 149 -7.32 0.13 -6.48
N VAL A 150 -7.25 0.75 -5.30
CA VAL A 150 -6.41 0.34 -4.16
C VAL A 150 -7.25 -0.27 -3.04
N LEU A 151 -6.57 -0.92 -2.09
CA LEU A 151 -7.14 -1.61 -0.94
C LEU A 151 -8.23 -2.64 -1.30
N LYS A 152 -7.99 -3.43 -2.35
CA LYS A 152 -8.94 -4.47 -2.79
C LYS A 152 -9.30 -5.45 -1.68
N PHE A 153 -8.33 -5.81 -0.85
CA PHE A 153 -8.56 -6.69 0.30
C PHE A 153 -9.61 -6.10 1.26
N LEU A 154 -9.49 -4.82 1.60
CA LEU A 154 -10.40 -4.16 2.54
C LEU A 154 -11.80 -3.94 1.93
N ARG A 155 -11.87 -3.65 0.63
CA ARG A 155 -13.13 -3.57 -0.11
C ARG A 155 -13.87 -4.91 -0.10
N HIS A 156 -13.15 -6.00 -0.33
CA HIS A 156 -13.72 -7.35 -0.31
C HIS A 156 -14.24 -7.73 1.09
N GLU A 157 -13.51 -7.34 2.14
CA GLU A 157 -13.94 -7.52 3.53
C GLU A 157 -15.23 -6.74 3.82
N LEU A 158 -15.29 -5.46 3.44
CA LEU A 158 -16.48 -4.62 3.64
C LEU A 158 -17.71 -5.23 2.96
N SER A 159 -17.59 -5.61 1.69
CA SER A 159 -18.70 -6.24 0.96
C SER A 159 -19.10 -7.61 1.53
N ALA A 160 -18.20 -8.33 2.19
CA ALA A 160 -18.55 -9.58 2.86
C ALA A 160 -19.32 -9.33 4.16
N VAL A 161 -18.98 -8.28 4.90
CA VAL A 161 -19.70 -7.86 6.10
C VAL A 161 -21.11 -7.41 5.76
N GLU A 162 -21.28 -6.60 4.72
CA GLU A 162 -22.60 -6.14 4.23
C GLU A 162 -23.51 -7.33 3.88
N ARG A 163 -23.02 -8.26 3.06
CA ARG A 163 -23.80 -9.46 2.68
C ARG A 163 -24.22 -10.30 3.89
N ASN A 164 -23.37 -10.40 4.91
CA ASN A 164 -23.70 -11.16 6.11
C ASN A 164 -24.75 -10.45 6.98
N ALA A 165 -24.73 -9.11 7.01
CA ALA A 165 -25.73 -8.32 7.71
C ALA A 165 -27.12 -8.48 7.05
N ASP A 166 -27.18 -8.40 5.72
CA ASP A 166 -28.42 -8.59 4.95
C ASP A 166 -29.06 -9.96 5.22
N VAL A 167 -28.25 -11.04 5.20
CA VAL A 167 -28.73 -12.40 5.50
C VAL A 167 -29.27 -12.51 6.93
N GLN A 168 -28.65 -11.83 7.90
CA GLN A 168 -29.08 -11.90 9.29
C GLN A 168 -30.36 -11.10 9.54
N GLU A 169 -30.55 -9.98 8.84
CA GLU A 169 -31.79 -9.20 8.86
C GLU A 169 -32.97 -10.03 8.31
N ASP A 170 -32.78 -10.68 7.16
CA ASP A 170 -33.79 -11.55 6.52
C ASP A 170 -34.22 -12.72 7.42
N LEU A 171 -33.29 -13.35 8.14
CA LEU A 171 -33.59 -14.46 9.06
C LEU A 171 -34.32 -14.00 10.33
N SER A 172 -34.07 -12.78 10.79
CA SER A 172 -34.71 -12.22 11.98
C SER A 172 -36.15 -11.74 11.73
N GLY A 173 -36.50 -11.50 10.47
CA GLY A 173 -37.84 -11.09 10.03
C GLY A 173 -38.82 -12.24 9.79
N MET A 174 -38.38 -13.50 9.89
CA MET A 174 -39.27 -14.65 9.68
C MET A 174 -40.07 -14.96 10.97
N PRO A 175 -41.42 -14.98 10.91
CA PRO A 175 -42.23 -15.38 12.07
C PRO A 175 -41.91 -16.84 12.43
N SER A 176 -41.72 -17.07 13.73
CA SER A 176 -41.59 -18.42 14.29
C SER A 176 -42.97 -19.06 14.32
N ASP A 177 -43.22 -20.00 13.41
CA ASP A 177 -44.42 -20.87 13.43
C ASP A 177 -44.46 -21.77 14.69
#